data_AF-A0A350MU88-F1
#
_entry.id   AF-A0A350MU88-F1
#
_cell.length_a   1.000
_cell.length_b   1.000
_cell.length_c   1.000
_cell.angle_alpha   90.00
_cell.angle_beta   90.00
_cell.angle_gamma   90.00
#
_symmetry.space_group_name_H-M   'P 1'
#
loop_
_entity.id
_entity.type
_entity.pdbx_description
1 polymer ?
#
loop_
_entity_poly.entity_id
_entity_poly.type
_entity_poly.pdbx_seq_one_letter_code
_entity_poly.pdbx_strand_id
1 'polypeptide(L)' 'MAGYTAAHRTLPFKTKVRITNLTNGNQVEVTIVDRGPFMSSRIIDLSRESFSQLAPLNRGLCYVRLEVL' A
#
# COMPACT_ATOMS: atom_id res chain seq x y z
N MET A 1 -9.79 -5.74 11.58
CA MET A 1 -10.06 -5.03 10.31
C MET A 1 -9.44 -5.85 9.19
N ALA A 2 -10.26 -6.54 8.41
CA ALA A 2 -9.84 -7.20 7.18
C ALA A 2 -10.36 -6.34 6.02
N GLY A 3 -9.49 -5.93 5.10
CA GLY A 3 -9.87 -5.06 4.00
C GLY A 3 -8.67 -4.45 3.28
N TYR A 4 -8.94 -3.85 2.13
CA TYR A 4 -7.95 -3.14 1.34
C TYR A 4 -7.60 -1.80 1.98
N THR A 5 -6.64 -1.82 2.90
CA THR A 5 -6.24 -0.67 3.70
C THR A 5 -4.72 -0.48 3.74
N ALA A 6 -4.31 0.74 4.05
CA ALA A 6 -2.90 1.09 4.16
C ALA A 6 -2.64 2.18 5.21
N ALA A 7 -1.38 2.27 5.64
CA ALA A 7 -0.84 3.36 6.43
C ALA A 7 -0.01 4.29 5.53
N HIS A 8 -0.22 5.60 5.65
CA HIS A 8 0.58 6.62 4.95
C HIS A 8 0.92 7.80 5.88
N ARG A 9 2.10 8.41 5.66
CA ARG A 9 2.68 9.40 6.58
C ARG A 9 1.86 10.68 6.62
N THR A 10 1.41 11.14 5.45
CA THR A 10 0.84 12.47 5.26
C THR A 10 -0.48 12.49 4.51
N LEU A 11 -0.92 11.37 3.92
CA LEU A 11 -2.18 11.37 3.19
C LEU A 11 -3.33 11.44 4.21
N PRO A 12 -4.38 12.22 3.94
CA PRO A 12 -5.56 12.25 4.79
C PRO A 12 -6.12 10.85 5.02
N PHE A 13 -6.73 10.63 6.18
CA PHE A 13 -7.50 9.40 6.38
C PHE A 13 -8.67 9.37 5.40
N LYS A 14 -9.08 8.16 5.02
CA LYS A 14 -10.11 7.88 4.01
C LYS A 14 -9.71 8.23 2.56
N THR A 15 -8.50 8.74 2.32
CA THR A 15 -7.97 8.86 0.96
C THR A 15 -7.89 7.49 0.31
N LYS A 16 -8.41 7.38 -0.91
CA LYS A 16 -8.24 6.19 -1.75
C LYS A 16 -6.97 6.33 -2.57
N VAL A 17 -6.21 5.25 -2.65
CA VAL A 17 -4.94 5.21 -3.36
C VAL A 17 -4.90 3.95 -4.20
N ARG A 18 -4.62 4.10 -5.50
CA ARG A 18 -4.21 2.99 -6.34
C ARG A 18 -2.72 2.78 -6.18
N ILE A 19 -2.35 1.54 -5.91
CA ILE A 19 -0.96 1.11 -5.77
C ILE A 19 -0.65 0.20 -6.94
N THR A 20 0.44 0.49 -7.65
CA THR A 20 0.94 -0.34 -8.75
C THR A 20 2.30 -0.89 -8.38
N ASN A 21 2.46 -2.22 -8.41
CA ASN A 21 3.76 -2.87 -8.32
C ASN A 21 4.53 -2.66 -9.63
N LEU A 22 5.70 -2.03 -9.54
CA LEU A 22 6.51 -1.65 -10.69
C LEU A 22 7.22 -2.84 -11.36
N THR A 23 7.30 -4.00 -10.70
CA THR A 23 7.95 -5.20 -11.24
C THR A 23 7.05 -6.02 -12.15
N ASN A 24 5.75 -6.13 -11.83
CA ASN A 24 4.81 -6.99 -12.56
C ASN A 24 3.58 -6.26 -13.09
N GLY A 25 3.38 -4.99 -12.74
CA GLY A 25 2.23 -4.20 -13.17
C GLY A 25 0.94 -4.49 -12.39
N ASN A 26 0.95 -5.38 -11.40
CA ASN A 26 -0.22 -5.67 -10.57
C ASN A 26 -0.66 -4.43 -9.80
N GLN A 27 -1.96 -4.30 -9.56
CA GLN A 27 -2.54 -3.15 -8.91
C GLN A 27 -3.50 -3.55 -7.78
N VAL A 28 -3.61 -2.68 -6.79
CA VAL A 28 -4.62 -2.76 -5.74
C VAL A 28 -5.04 -1.36 -5.32
N GLU A 29 -6.32 -1.16 -5.07
CA GLU A 29 -6.84 0.08 -4.50
C GLU A 29 -7.04 -0.10 -3.00
N VAL A 30 -6.52 0.84 -2.22
CA VAL A 30 -6.58 0.80 -0.75
C VAL A 30 -7.13 2.11 -0.19
N THR A 31 -7.64 2.04 1.03
CA THR A 31 -8.03 3.22 1.81
C THR A 31 -7.01 3.50 2.90
N ILE A 32 -6.58 4.76 3.04
CA ILE A 32 -5.69 5.17 4.14
C ILE A 32 -6.47 5.20 5.45
N VAL A 33 -6.08 4.35 6.40
CA VAL A 33 -6.74 4.24 7.72
C VAL A 33 -5.78 4.44 8.89
N ASP A 34 -4.48 4.51 8.62
CA ASP A 34 -3.45 4.60 9.67
C ASP A 34 -2.24 5.46 9.25
N ARG A 35 -1.35 5.73 10.22
CA ARG A 35 -0.12 6.51 10.06
C ARG A 35 1.11 5.63 10.06
N GLY A 36 2.08 6.05 9.26
CA GLY A 36 3.30 5.30 8.99
C GLY A 36 3.54 5.24 7.47
N PRO A 37 4.52 4.47 6.99
CA PRO A 37 5.57 3.86 7.78
C PRO A 37 6.55 4.89 8.33
N PHE A 38 7.08 4.65 9.54
CA PHE A 38 8.01 5.58 10.20
C PHE A 38 9.45 5.44 9.70
N MET A 39 9.79 4.29 9.12
CA MET A 39 11.05 4.06 8.40
C MET A 39 11.10 4.86 7.10
N SER A 40 12.17 5.63 6.90
CA SER A 40 12.35 6.54 5.75
C SER A 40 12.43 5.84 4.40
N SER A 41 12.78 4.56 4.37
CA SER A 41 12.89 3.78 3.13
C SER A 41 11.55 3.27 2.58
N ARG A 42 10.44 3.47 3.30
CA ARG A 42 9.11 2.99 2.89
C ARG A 42 8.14 4.16 2.74
N ILE A 43 7.37 4.14 1.66
CA ILE A 43 6.39 5.19 1.36
C ILE A 43 4.96 4.81 1.80
N ILE A 44 4.66 3.51 1.93
CA ILE A 44 3.34 3.01 2.30
C ILE A 44 3.48 1.65 2.99
N ASP A 45 2.58 1.34 3.91
CA ASP A 45 2.47 0.01 4.53
C ASP A 45 1.07 -0.56 4.29
N LEU A 46 0.99 -1.82 3.92
CA LEU A 46 -0.24 -2.43 3.40
C LEU A 46 -0.77 -3.50 4.35
N SER A 47 -2.09 -3.65 4.41
CA SER A 47 -2.67 -4.86 4.98
C SER A 47 -2.19 -6.09 4.21
N ARG A 48 -2.18 -7.25 4.89
CA ARG A 48 -1.75 -8.53 4.30
C ARG A 48 -2.54 -8.86 3.04
N GLU A 49 -3.84 -8.61 3.06
CA GLU A 49 -4.75 -8.84 1.93
C GLU A 49 -4.48 -7.91 0.75
N SER A 50 -4.06 -6.67 1.00
CA SER A 50 -3.71 -5.72 -0.06
C SER A 50 -2.38 -6.10 -0.72
N PHE A 51 -1.38 -6.46 0.10
CA PHE A 51 -0.07 -6.86 -0.43
C PHE A 51 -0.15 -8.14 -1.25
N SER A 52 -1.00 -9.11 -0.86
CA SER A 52 -1.14 -10.37 -1.60
C SER A 52 -1.66 -10.20 -3.04
N GLN A 53 -2.31 -9.08 -3.37
CA GLN A 53 -2.69 -8.74 -4.75
C GLN A 53 -1.49 -8.24 -5.58
N LEU A 54 -0.53 -7.59 -4.92
CA LEU A 54 0.63 -7.00 -5.57
C LEU A 54 1.78 -8.00 -5.74
N ALA A 55 2.02 -8.86 -4.74
CA ALA A 55 3.13 -9.79 -4.71
C ALA A 55 2.89 -10.98 -3.76
N PRO A 56 3.60 -12.11 -3.95
CA PRO A 56 3.63 -13.19 -2.97
C PRO A 56 4.09 -12.71 -1.59
N LEU A 57 3.41 -13.14 -0.53
CA LEU A 57 3.65 -12.65 0.83
C LEU A 57 5.09 -12.88 1.32
N ASN A 58 5.75 -13.94 0.85
CA ASN A 58 7.14 -14.25 1.20
C ASN A 58 8.16 -13.27 0.59
N ARG A 59 7.75 -12.41 -0.35
CA ARG A 59 8.60 -11.35 -0.91
C ARG A 59 8.85 -10.22 0.10
N GLY A 60 7.87 -9.92 0.96
CA GLY A 60 7.96 -8.90 2.01
C GLY A 60 7.91 -7.45 1.51
N LEU A 61 8.73 -7.06 0.53
CA LEU A 61 8.81 -5.68 0.00
C LEU A 61 8.74 -5.66 -1.53
N CYS A 62 8.15 -4.60 -2.09
CA CYS A 62 8.21 -4.35 -3.53
C CYS A 62 8.25 -2.85 -3.84
N TYR A 63 8.80 -2.51 -5.01
CA TYR A 63 8.77 -1.14 -5.52
C TYR A 63 7.39 -0.84 -6.08
N VAL A 64 6.80 0.26 -5.62
CA VAL A 64 5.45 0.64 -5.98
C VAL A 64 5.35 2.11 -6.40
N ARG A 65 4.33 2.40 -7.19
CA ARG A 65 3.84 3.75 -7.48
C ARG A 65 2.48 3.93 -6.81
N LEU A 66 2.27 5.11 -6.24
CA LEU A 66 1.01 5.51 -5.63
C LEU A 66 0.32 6.54 -6.52
N GLU A 67 -0.99 6.42 -6.67
CA GLU A 67 -1.85 7.37 -7.35
C GLU A 67 -3.06 7.66 -6.45
N VAL A 68 -3.27 8.93 -6.10
CA VAL A 68 -4.42 9.35 -5.28
C VAL A 68 -5.66 9.45 -6.18
N LEU A 69 -6.78 8.90 -5.70
CA LEU A 69 -8.07 8.84 -6.41
C LEU A 69 -9.09 9.84 -5.83
#